data_AF-A0A453EYF8-F1
#
_entry.id   AF-A0A453EYF8-F1
#
_cell.length_a   1.000
_cell.length_b   1.000
_cell.length_c   1.000
_cell.angle_alpha   90.00
_cell.angle_beta   90.00
_cell.angle_gamma   90.00
#
_symmetry.space_group_name_H-M   'P 1'
#
loop_
_entity.id
_entity.type
_entity.pdbx_description
1 polymer ?
#
loop_
_entity_poly.entity_id
_entity_poly.type
_entity_poly.pdbx_seq_one_letter_code
_entity_poly.pdbx_strand_id
1 'polypeptide(L)' 'PAPPPKRVLPPLSEDEQRQVYKWMLEEKRKSKPRDAAEKNKINEEKALLKEIIRAESLPRLW' A
#
# COMPACT_ATOMS: atom_id res chain seq x y z
N PRO A 1 -4.66 0.98 -39.26
CA PRO A 1 -4.08 1.72 -38.11
C PRO A 1 -3.89 0.78 -36.91
N ALA A 2 -2.64 0.58 -36.46
CA ALA A 2 -2.35 -0.25 -35.28
C ALA A 2 -2.65 0.53 -33.99
N PRO A 3 -3.15 -0.13 -32.92
CA PRO A 3 -3.39 0.53 -31.65
C PRO A 3 -2.09 1.06 -31.04
N PRO A 4 -2.12 2.22 -30.36
CA PRO A 4 -0.93 2.78 -29.73
C PRO A 4 -0.38 1.78 -28.71
N PRO A 5 0.96 1.63 -28.61
CA PRO A 5 1.56 0.73 -27.64
C PRO A 5 1.09 1.14 -26.24
N LYS A 6 0.46 0.20 -25.53
CA LYS A 6 0.12 0.38 -24.12
C LYS A 6 1.41 0.72 -23.41
N ARG A 7 1.53 1.94 -22.88
CA ARG A 7 2.62 2.32 -21.99
C ARG A 7 2.48 1.45 -20.74
N VAL A 8 3.10 0.28 -20.76
CA VAL A 8 3.28 -0.53 -19.57
C VAL A 8 4.26 0.27 -18.74
N LEU A 9 3.74 1.05 -17.78
CA LEU A 9 4.59 1.62 -16.74
C LEU A 9 5.39 0.46 -16.17
N PRO A 10 6.72 0.59 -16.03
CA PRO A 10 7.50 -0.45 -15.37
C PRO A 10 6.81 -0.76 -14.04
N PRO A 11 6.64 -2.04 -13.67
CA PRO A 11 6.08 -2.38 -12.37
C PRO A 11 6.85 -1.57 -11.32
N LEU A 12 6.13 -0.79 -10.51
CA LEU A 12 6.70 0.01 -9.43
C LEU A 12 7.74 -0.85 -8.70
N SER A 13 8.95 -0.34 -8.56
CA SER A 13 10.01 -1.11 -7.91
C SER A 13 9.59 -1.44 -6.48
N GLU A 14 10.06 -2.54 -5.90
CA GLU A 14 9.69 -2.93 -4.52
C GLU A 14 9.96 -1.79 -3.51
N ASP A 15 11.01 -1.00 -3.74
CA ASP A 15 11.33 0.20 -2.96
C ASP A 15 10.27 1.31 -3.10
N GLU A 16 9.78 1.59 -4.31
CA GLU A 16 8.71 2.56 -4.53
C GLU A 16 7.41 2.10 -3.88
N GLN A 17 7.09 0.81 -3.98
CA GLN A 17 5.95 0.24 -3.27
C GLN A 17 6.11 0.37 -1.75
N ARG A 18 7.30 0.09 -1.18
CA ARG A 18 7.56 0.33 0.24
C ARG A 18 7.35 1.79 0.63
N GLN A 19 7.81 2.73 -0.19
CA GLN A 19 7.59 4.17 0.05
C GLN A 19 6.10 4.51 0.03
N VAL A 20 5.34 3.96 -0.92
CA VAL A 20 3.88 4.14 -1.01
C VAL A 20 3.18 3.54 0.21
N TYR A 21 3.51 2.32 0.63
CA TYR A 21 2.92 1.69 1.82
C TYR A 21 3.28 2.45 3.11
N LYS A 22 4.51 2.96 3.21
CA LYS A 22 4.93 3.81 4.31
C LYS A 22 4.12 5.11 4.34
N TRP A 23 3.90 5.75 3.18
CA TRP A 23 3.06 6.92 3.06
C TRP A 23 1.59 6.62 3.41
N MET A 24 1.03 5.50 2.93
CA MET A 24 -0.32 5.05 3.30
C MET A 24 -0.45 4.84 4.82
N LEU A 25 0.58 4.29 5.47
CA LEU A 25 0.61 4.10 6.92
C LEU A 25 0.58 5.44 7.67
N GLU A 26 1.33 6.43 7.19
CA GLU A 26 1.33 7.79 7.73
C GLU A 26 -0.02 8.49 7.54
N GLU A 27 -0.63 8.36 6.36
CA GLU A 27 -1.97 8.90 6.10
C GLU A 27 -3.02 8.25 7.00
N LYS A 28 -3.02 6.91 7.14
CA LYS A 28 -3.91 6.20 8.08
C LYS A 28 -3.65 6.57 9.54
N ARG A 29 -2.47 7.09 9.91
CA ARG A 29 -2.19 7.62 11.26
C ARG A 29 -2.76 9.01 11.49
N LYS A 30 -2.91 9.82 10.43
CA LYS A 30 -3.59 11.12 10.51
C LYS A 30 -5.10 10.99 10.59
N SER A 31 -5.66 9.90 10.06
CA SER A 31 -7.09 9.58 10.21
C SER A 31 -7.47 9.37 11.68
N LYS A 32 -8.36 10.21 12.20
CA LYS A 32 -9.01 9.99 13.51
C LYS A 32 -10.18 9.04 13.31
N PRO A 33 -10.18 7.85 13.93
CA PRO A 33 -11.32 6.94 13.86
C PRO A 33 -12.53 7.58 14.54
N ARG A 34 -13.67 7.54 13.87
CA ARG A 34 -14.92 8.09 14.40
C ARG A 34 -15.64 7.11 15.33
N ASP A 35 -15.47 5.82 15.07
CA ASP A 35 -16.12 4.72 15.78
C ASP A 35 -15.14 3.57 16.09
N ALA A 36 -15.51 2.71 17.05
CA ALA A 36 -14.68 1.55 17.46
C ALA A 36 -14.47 0.54 16.31
N ALA A 37 -15.48 0.35 15.45
CA ALA A 37 -15.35 -0.50 14.26
C ALA A 37 -14.33 0.07 13.25
N GLU A 38 -14.35 1.39 13.05
CA GLU A 38 -13.42 2.09 12.16
C GLU A 38 -11.99 2.07 12.73
N LYS A 39 -11.86 2.20 14.06
CA LYS A 39 -10.60 2.04 14.77
C LYS A 39 -9.99 0.65 14.56
N ASN A 40 -10.79 -0.41 14.66
CA ASN A 40 -10.33 -1.78 14.43
C ASN A 40 -9.87 -1.98 12.98
N LYS A 41 -10.69 -1.54 12.01
CA LYS A 41 -10.34 -1.63 10.59
C LYS A 41 -9.05 -0.88 10.26
N ILE A 42 -8.88 0.33 10.79
CA ILE A 42 -7.64 1.11 10.64
C ILE A 42 -6.46 0.39 11.31
N ASN A 43 -6.67 -0.28 12.45
CA ASN A 43 -5.61 -1.06 13.11
C ASN A 43 -5.20 -2.29 12.29
N GLU A 44 -6.17 -3.01 11.72
CA GLU A 44 -5.93 -4.16 10.82
C GLU A 44 -5.20 -3.71 9.56
N GLU A 45 -5.65 -2.63 8.91
CA GLU A 45 -4.96 -2.04 7.75
C GLU A 45 -3.53 -1.59 8.12
N LYS A 46 -3.34 -0.96 9.29
CA LYS A 46 -2.01 -0.58 9.77
C LYS A 46 -1.12 -1.79 10.05
N ALA A 47 -1.69 -2.88 10.58
CA ALA A 47 -0.94 -4.11 10.85
C ALA A 47 -0.47 -4.75 9.54
N LEU A 48 -1.36 -4.82 8.54
CA LEU A 48 -1.06 -5.34 7.21
C LEU A 48 0.00 -4.48 6.50
N LEU A 49 -0.12 -3.14 6.56
CA LEU A 49 0.90 -2.22 6.02
C LEU A 49 2.26 -2.40 6.70
N LYS A 50 2.29 -2.57 8.03
CA LYS A 50 3.54 -2.84 8.76
C LYS A 50 4.14 -4.18 8.38
N GLU A 51 3.33 -5.20 8.18
CA GLU A 51 3.78 -6.54 7.77
C GLU A 51 4.38 -6.49 6.37
N ILE A 52 3.73 -5.79 5.43
CA ILE A 52 4.23 -5.56 4.06
C ILE A 52 5.54 -4.77 4.05
N ILE A 53 5.65 -3.70 4.86
CA ILE A 53 6.89 -2.91 4.97
C ILE A 53 8.01 -3.71 5.64
N ARG A 54 7.68 -4.55 6.63
CA ARG A 54 8.64 -5.40 7.35
C ARG A 54 9.07 -6.60 6.53
N ALA A 55 8.20 -7.14 5.69
CA ALA A 55 8.52 -8.22 4.79
C ALA A 55 9.56 -7.71 3.77
N GLU A 56 10.74 -8.34 3.73
CA GLU A 56 11.80 -8.05 2.74
C GLU A 56 11.37 -8.32 1.29
N SER A 57 10.27 -9.05 1.11
CA SER A 57 9.62 -9.28 -0.18
C SER A 57 8.16 -8.92 -0.07
N LEU A 58 7.69 -8.02 -0.93
CA LEU A 58 6.26 -7.80 -1.09
C LEU A 58 5.65 -9.09 -1.63
N PRO A 59 4.46 -9.52 -1.18
CA PRO A 59 3.79 -10.65 -1.80
C PRO A 59 3.65 -10.31 -3.28
N ARG A 60 4.42 -11.02 -4.10
CA ARG A 60 4.46 -10.88 -5.55
C ARG A 60 3.13 -11.45 -6.03
N LEU A 61 2.06 -10.69 -5.84
CA LEU A 61 0.74 -10.96 -6.38
C LEU A 61 0.72 -10.31 -7.76
N TRP A 62 0.81 -11.19 -8.75
CA TRP A 62 0.88 -10.90 -10.19
C TRP A 62 -0.47 -10.43 -10.70
#